data_AF-A0A672L645-F1
#
_entry.id   AF-A0A672L645-F1
#
_cell.length_a   1.000
_cell.length_b   1.000
_cell.length_c   1.000
_cell.angle_alpha   90.00
_cell.angle_beta   90.00
_cell.angle_gamma   90.00
#
_symmetry.space_group_name_H-M   'P 1'
#
loop_
_entity.id
_entity.type
_entity.pdbx_description
1 polymer ?
#
loop_
_entity_poly.entity_id
_entity_poly.type
_entity_poly.pdbx_seq_one_letter_code
_entity_poly.pdbx_strand_id
1 'polypeptide(L)'
;FKRCPAPTNCKVLVEVLPGGGWDNLQDGIYLIPDEVFVIPQKTSGVETHSETIMSWLEQKSSTSRSINADVSFPSVLNGKFSEENTRMKTHQVRENSVTTRVQVRSDLYTVNAYPDFTLDSRFAQQIGEIADATENNQTHLATYLSEKLILDYGTHVITSVNAGAILVQEDYIKRSYVSNSQSDKSSVSASAGINFFNKVNFNFSSKESQETSETITYQQNITYSLVQSHGGALFYQGITLQKWHESTQNNLVAIDRSGVPLHYFLRDQYRCPPQYSQHLAAISDGCQVLYCVQSGEFTGGQLKPIHLPPFTRPPLVNMMATNTVAVMTEGDRACLRVGETKKWRLSKPGEVNQMVGTFETFSTRMSGGEKAGVACGVMTFIAIVVFQINKLVKHFFCILISVFSVKTIDSTV
;
A
#
# COMPACT_ATOMS: atom_id res chain seq x y z
N PHE A 1 19.85 -0.02 22.36
CA PHE A 1 19.88 -1.39 22.95
C PHE A 1 21.18 -1.74 23.68
N LYS A 2 22.20 -2.40 23.10
CA LYS A 2 23.38 -2.95 23.85
C LYS A 2 24.29 -1.94 24.59
N ARG A 3 24.12 -0.63 24.36
CA ARG A 3 24.91 0.45 25.02
C ARG A 3 24.11 1.26 26.07
N CYS A 4 22.81 1.01 26.22
CA CYS A 4 22.01 1.71 27.21
C CYS A 4 22.39 1.17 28.61
N PRO A 5 22.94 1.98 29.53
CA PRO A 5 23.18 1.53 30.89
C PRO A 5 21.82 1.36 31.56
N ALA A 6 21.41 0.13 31.82
CA ALA A 6 20.11 -0.13 32.41
C ALA A 6 20.06 0.39 33.86
N PRO A 7 19.20 1.38 34.19
CA PRO A 7 18.63 1.43 35.51
C PRO A 7 17.70 0.22 35.63
N THR A 8 17.75 -0.48 36.75
CA THR A 8 16.93 -1.67 36.99
C THR A 8 15.44 -1.41 36.74
N ASN A 9 14.79 -2.30 35.97
CA ASN A 9 13.34 -2.39 35.67
C ASN A 9 12.72 -1.57 34.52
N CYS A 10 13.47 -0.81 33.71
CA CYS A 10 12.88 -0.21 32.49
C CYS A 10 12.59 -1.28 31.42
N LYS A 11 11.37 -1.25 30.84
CA LYS A 11 10.99 -2.09 29.68
C LYS A 11 11.21 -1.31 28.38
N VAL A 12 11.27 -2.01 27.25
CA VAL A 12 11.42 -1.37 25.93
C VAL A 12 10.10 -1.50 25.19
N LEU A 13 9.52 -0.40 24.73
CA LEU A 13 8.23 -0.39 24.01
C LEU A 13 8.40 -0.82 22.54
N VAL A 14 9.16 -1.88 22.25
CA VAL A 14 9.52 -2.28 20.86
C VAL A 14 8.28 -2.63 20.03
N GLU A 15 7.24 -3.17 20.66
CA GLU A 15 6.10 -3.77 19.99
C GLU A 15 5.10 -2.74 19.42
N VAL A 16 5.26 -1.44 19.72
CA VAL A 16 4.30 -0.38 19.38
C VAL A 16 4.97 0.93 18.94
N LEU A 17 5.82 0.87 17.90
CA LEU A 17 6.61 2.01 17.41
C LEU A 17 6.39 2.31 15.91
N PRO A 18 6.19 3.58 15.52
CA PRO A 18 6.61 4.07 14.21
C PRO A 18 8.15 4.28 14.15
N GLY A 19 8.71 4.74 13.01
CA GLY A 19 10.17 4.71 12.71
C GLY A 19 11.09 5.38 13.75
N GLY A 20 12.36 4.93 13.89
CA GLY A 20 13.10 5.19 15.14
C GLY A 20 14.64 5.00 15.27
N GLY A 21 15.02 5.02 16.56
CA GLY A 21 16.28 5.37 17.26
C GLY A 21 16.09 5.08 18.78
N TRP A 22 16.63 5.83 19.77
CA TRP A 22 16.39 5.59 21.24
C TRP A 22 16.52 6.79 22.25
N ASP A 23 15.42 7.41 22.74
CA ASP A 23 15.34 8.35 23.90
C ASP A 23 14.31 7.90 25.01
N ASN A 24 14.14 8.61 26.13
CA ASN A 24 13.35 8.14 27.30
C ASN A 24 11.94 8.77 27.49
N LEU A 25 10.96 7.95 27.93
CA LEU A 25 9.61 8.40 28.30
C LEU A 25 9.58 9.24 29.60
N GLN A 26 8.73 10.27 29.66
CA GLN A 26 8.57 11.15 30.83
C GLN A 26 8.11 10.44 32.12
N ASP A 27 7.45 9.27 32.00
CA ASP A 27 7.02 8.44 33.15
C ASP A 27 8.07 7.36 33.55
N GLY A 28 9.18 7.23 32.81
CA GLY A 28 10.30 6.32 33.14
C GLY A 28 10.07 4.81 32.95
N ILE A 29 8.84 4.37 32.62
CA ILE A 29 8.47 2.94 32.49
C ILE A 29 9.08 2.32 31.22
N TYR A 30 9.12 3.08 30.13
CA TYR A 30 9.47 2.61 28.79
C TYR A 30 10.63 3.39 28.16
N LEU A 31 11.55 2.67 27.50
CA LEU A 31 12.46 3.25 26.50
C LEU A 31 11.72 3.38 25.16
N ILE A 32 11.86 4.53 24.51
CA ILE A 32 11.22 4.87 23.22
C ILE A 32 12.28 5.28 22.18
N PRO A 33 11.96 5.38 20.89
CA PRO A 33 12.82 6.01 19.89
C PRO A 33 13.09 7.51 20.05
N ASP A 34 14.17 8.01 19.43
CA ASP A 34 14.47 9.45 19.27
C ASP A 34 13.49 10.09 18.25
N GLU A 35 13.19 9.38 17.17
CA GLU A 35 12.35 9.82 16.05
C GLU A 35 10.86 9.57 16.31
N VAL A 36 10.48 9.24 17.55
CA VAL A 36 9.08 9.23 18.01
C VAL A 36 8.92 10.00 19.31
N PHE A 37 7.71 10.53 19.52
CA PHE A 37 7.28 11.08 20.81
C PHE A 37 5.99 10.39 21.26
N VAL A 38 5.78 10.34 22.57
CA VAL A 38 4.63 9.67 23.18
C VAL A 38 3.77 10.65 23.96
N ILE A 39 2.46 10.56 23.72
CA ILE A 39 1.43 11.27 24.47
C ILE A 39 0.77 10.26 25.42
N PRO A 40 1.00 10.33 26.74
CA PRO A 40 0.31 9.46 27.70
C PRO A 40 -1.17 9.83 27.79
N GLN A 41 -2.05 8.84 27.59
CA GLN A 41 -3.50 9.02 27.72
C GLN A 41 -3.86 8.93 29.21
N LYS A 42 -3.87 10.08 29.89
CA LYS A 42 -4.06 10.20 31.35
C LYS A 42 -5.49 9.93 31.84
N THR A 43 -6.33 9.31 31.01
CA THR A 43 -7.70 8.92 31.33
C THR A 43 -7.77 7.42 31.61
N SER A 44 -7.83 7.04 32.88
CA SER A 44 -8.07 5.65 33.30
C SER A 44 -9.53 5.26 33.07
N GLY A 45 -9.89 5.02 31.81
CA GLY A 45 -11.22 4.61 31.38
C GLY A 45 -11.16 3.29 30.62
N VAL A 46 -12.07 2.37 30.95
CA VAL A 46 -12.32 1.17 30.15
C VAL A 46 -13.56 1.45 29.31
N GLU A 47 -13.36 1.79 28.04
CA GLU A 47 -14.47 2.01 27.13
C GLU A 47 -15.11 0.67 26.76
N THR A 48 -16.34 0.45 27.25
CA THR A 48 -17.18 -0.66 26.77
C THR A 48 -18.11 -0.14 25.70
N HIS A 49 -18.07 -0.76 24.52
CA HIS A 49 -18.95 -0.42 23.41
C HIS A 49 -19.54 -1.68 22.80
N SER A 50 -20.86 -1.72 22.62
CA SER A 50 -21.58 -2.79 21.96
C SER A 50 -22.28 -2.27 20.69
N GLU A 51 -22.03 -2.94 19.56
CA GLU A 51 -22.58 -2.58 18.24
C GLU A 51 -23.19 -3.80 17.54
N THR A 52 -24.18 -3.54 16.68
CA THR A 52 -24.83 -4.54 15.82
C THR A 52 -24.52 -4.22 14.36
N ILE A 53 -23.64 -5.02 13.75
CA ILE A 53 -23.14 -4.85 12.38
C ILE A 53 -24.02 -5.69 11.45
N MET A 54 -24.84 -5.00 10.66
CA MET A 54 -25.86 -5.63 9.80
C MET A 54 -25.27 -6.20 8.50
N SER A 55 -24.10 -5.70 8.11
CA SER A 55 -23.39 -6.09 6.89
C SER A 55 -21.88 -6.02 7.09
N TRP A 56 -21.14 -7.05 6.65
CA TRP A 56 -19.67 -7.06 6.60
C TRP A 56 -19.07 -5.90 5.78
N LEU A 57 -19.86 -5.25 4.91
CA LEU A 57 -19.45 -4.01 4.24
C LEU A 57 -19.25 -2.85 5.23
N GLU A 58 -20.10 -2.77 6.26
CA GLU A 58 -20.06 -1.75 7.33
C GLU A 58 -18.98 -2.03 8.38
N GLN A 59 -18.34 -3.21 8.34
CA GLN A 59 -17.31 -3.61 9.29
C GLN A 59 -16.17 -2.59 9.34
N LYS A 60 -15.89 -2.12 10.56
CA LYS A 60 -14.71 -1.32 10.93
C LYS A 60 -13.79 -2.21 11.75
N SER A 61 -12.49 -2.22 11.42
CA SER A 61 -11.53 -3.02 12.19
C SER A 61 -11.44 -2.57 13.64
N SER A 62 -11.23 -3.53 14.54
CA SER A 62 -10.98 -3.30 15.96
C SER A 62 -9.58 -2.77 16.27
N THR A 63 -8.56 -3.08 15.44
CA THR A 63 -7.13 -2.77 15.70
C THR A 63 -6.47 -1.84 14.68
N SER A 64 -7.20 -1.46 13.62
CA SER A 64 -6.70 -0.64 12.51
C SER A 64 -7.81 0.24 11.93
N ARG A 65 -8.63 0.82 12.80
CA ARG A 65 -9.81 1.61 12.42
C ARG A 65 -9.40 2.88 11.66
N SER A 66 -8.46 3.64 12.19
CA SER A 66 -8.12 4.97 11.66
C SER A 66 -7.43 4.89 10.29
N ILE A 67 -6.41 4.05 10.14
CA ILE A 67 -5.71 3.84 8.85
C ILE A 67 -6.61 3.22 7.77
N ASN A 68 -7.62 2.43 8.12
CA ASN A 68 -8.59 1.93 7.13
C ASN A 68 -9.69 2.95 6.79
N ALA A 69 -9.93 3.93 7.67
CA ALA A 69 -10.84 5.04 7.41
C ALA A 69 -10.19 6.21 6.65
N ASP A 70 -8.85 6.21 6.52
CA ASP A 70 -8.12 7.19 5.72
C ASP A 70 -8.50 7.10 4.22
N VAL A 71 -8.34 8.23 3.54
CA VAL A 71 -8.75 8.45 2.16
C VAL A 71 -7.72 7.89 1.19
N SER A 72 -7.57 6.56 1.19
CA SER A 72 -6.91 5.83 0.13
C SER A 72 -7.89 5.55 -1.02
N PHE A 73 -7.38 5.38 -2.23
CA PHE A 73 -8.19 4.98 -3.40
C PHE A 73 -7.97 3.49 -3.72
N PRO A 74 -8.98 2.60 -3.65
CA PRO A 74 -10.37 2.81 -3.22
C PRO A 74 -10.60 2.42 -1.75
N SER A 75 -11.06 3.36 -0.92
CA SER A 75 -11.25 3.21 0.53
C SER A 75 -12.16 2.04 0.94
N VAL A 76 -13.11 1.65 0.08
CA VAL A 76 -14.02 0.52 0.32
C VAL A 76 -13.30 -0.84 0.32
N LEU A 77 -12.06 -0.93 -0.18
CA LEU A 77 -11.23 -2.14 -0.09
C LEU A 77 -10.39 -2.20 1.19
N ASN A 78 -10.24 -1.11 1.94
CA ASN A 78 -9.44 -1.04 3.15
C ASN A 78 -9.91 -2.08 4.18
N GLY A 79 -8.97 -2.85 4.72
CA GLY A 79 -9.24 -3.91 5.70
C GLY A 79 -10.10 -5.08 5.19
N LYS A 80 -10.63 -5.06 3.96
CA LYS A 80 -11.63 -6.06 3.51
C LYS A 80 -11.07 -7.46 3.26
N PHE A 81 -9.76 -7.59 3.08
CA PHE A 81 -9.08 -8.89 3.02
C PHE A 81 -8.46 -9.33 4.36
N SER A 82 -8.72 -8.60 5.45
CA SER A 82 -8.30 -9.02 6.80
C SER A 82 -9.00 -10.32 7.22
N GLU A 83 -8.40 -11.03 8.17
CA GLU A 83 -9.03 -12.19 8.82
C GLU A 83 -10.37 -11.81 9.47
N GLU A 84 -10.41 -10.68 10.18
CA GLU A 84 -11.59 -10.12 10.86
C GLU A 84 -12.77 -9.94 9.88
N ASN A 85 -12.55 -9.26 8.75
CA ASN A 85 -13.58 -9.03 7.74
C ASN A 85 -13.94 -10.32 6.96
N THR A 86 -12.96 -11.18 6.67
CA THR A 86 -13.16 -12.44 5.93
C THR A 86 -13.96 -13.46 6.76
N ARG A 87 -13.65 -13.58 8.06
CA ARG A 87 -14.44 -14.34 9.04
C ARG A 87 -15.85 -13.78 9.13
N MET A 88 -16.00 -12.47 9.31
CA MET A 88 -17.31 -11.84 9.43
C MET A 88 -18.20 -12.12 8.21
N LYS A 89 -17.67 -11.88 7.01
CA LYS A 89 -18.35 -12.18 5.74
C LYS A 89 -18.71 -13.66 5.62
N THR A 90 -17.85 -14.58 6.08
CA THR A 90 -18.08 -16.02 5.98
C THR A 90 -19.30 -16.45 6.79
N HIS A 91 -19.37 -16.08 8.07
CA HIS A 91 -20.51 -16.43 8.91
C HIS A 91 -21.79 -15.70 8.49
N GLN A 92 -21.73 -14.38 8.23
CA GLN A 92 -22.93 -13.63 7.81
C GLN A 92 -23.56 -14.19 6.53
N VAL A 93 -22.75 -14.55 5.52
CA VAL A 93 -23.24 -15.07 4.24
C VAL A 93 -23.63 -16.55 4.30
N ARG A 94 -22.85 -17.41 4.96
CA ARG A 94 -23.12 -18.86 4.98
C ARG A 94 -24.22 -19.27 5.97
N GLU A 95 -24.29 -18.60 7.12
CA GLU A 95 -25.23 -18.95 8.20
C GLU A 95 -26.46 -18.04 8.22
N ASN A 96 -26.53 -17.06 7.29
CA ASN A 96 -27.53 -16.00 7.28
C ASN A 96 -27.64 -15.34 8.67
N SER A 97 -26.54 -14.72 9.11
CA SER A 97 -26.40 -14.10 10.43
C SER A 97 -26.07 -12.61 10.34
N VAL A 98 -26.34 -11.88 11.42
CA VAL A 98 -25.74 -10.56 11.72
C VAL A 98 -24.62 -10.74 12.73
N THR A 99 -23.73 -9.78 12.85
CA THR A 99 -22.69 -9.81 13.89
C THR A 99 -22.98 -8.76 14.94
N THR A 100 -23.00 -9.16 16.20
CA THR A 100 -22.88 -8.25 17.33
C THR A 100 -21.46 -8.27 17.83
N ARG A 101 -20.95 -7.10 18.21
CA ARG A 101 -19.60 -6.96 18.74
C ARG A 101 -19.68 -6.21 20.05
N VAL A 102 -19.06 -6.76 21.09
CA VAL A 102 -18.78 -6.05 22.35
C VAL A 102 -17.27 -5.90 22.44
N GLN A 103 -16.80 -4.67 22.64
CA GLN A 103 -15.39 -4.37 22.80
C GLN A 103 -15.16 -3.61 24.11
N VAL A 104 -14.07 -3.97 24.78
CA VAL A 104 -13.53 -3.37 25.99
C VAL A 104 -12.15 -2.85 25.61
N ARG A 105 -11.98 -1.53 25.59
CA ARG A 105 -10.73 -0.87 25.14
C ARG A 105 -10.04 -0.19 26.32
N SER A 106 -8.71 -0.34 26.37
CA SER A 106 -7.83 0.34 27.32
C SER A 106 -6.72 1.03 26.51
N ASP A 107 -6.94 2.29 26.15
CA ASP A 107 -5.96 3.14 25.46
C ASP A 107 -5.07 3.83 26.49
N LEU A 108 -3.75 3.71 26.36
CA LEU A 108 -2.80 4.12 27.39
C LEU A 108 -1.76 5.13 26.86
N TYR A 109 -1.35 5.01 25.59
CA TYR A 109 -0.39 5.91 24.99
C TYR A 109 -0.66 6.11 23.50
N THR A 110 -0.49 7.33 22.98
CA THR A 110 -0.39 7.57 21.54
C THR A 110 1.07 7.85 21.19
N VAL A 111 1.66 6.97 20.37
CA VAL A 111 3.05 7.05 19.90
C VAL A 111 3.05 7.62 18.49
N ASN A 112 3.77 8.73 18.26
CA ASN A 112 3.80 9.45 16.98
C ASN A 112 5.23 9.59 16.47
N ALA A 113 5.46 9.42 15.17
CA ALA A 113 6.74 9.77 14.55
C ALA A 113 6.92 11.29 14.47
N TYR A 114 8.17 11.76 14.58
CA TYR A 114 8.50 13.15 14.26
C TYR A 114 8.38 13.41 12.74
N PRO A 115 7.90 14.59 12.27
CA PRO A 115 7.63 14.85 10.85
C PRO A 115 8.83 14.84 9.89
N ASP A 116 10.04 14.77 10.45
CA ASP A 116 11.36 14.81 9.81
C ASP A 116 12.17 13.51 10.03
N PHE A 117 11.50 12.41 10.41
CA PHE A 117 12.14 11.09 10.55
C PHE A 117 12.91 10.67 9.29
N THR A 118 14.08 10.05 9.46
CA THR A 118 14.90 9.58 8.34
C THR A 118 14.37 8.26 7.78
N LEU A 119 14.34 8.14 6.45
CA LEU A 119 14.01 6.88 5.77
C LEU A 119 15.07 5.80 6.02
N ASP A 120 14.64 4.54 6.17
CA ASP A 120 15.56 3.39 6.28
C ASP A 120 16.47 3.30 5.05
N SER A 121 17.76 3.05 5.26
CA SER A 121 18.76 3.04 4.19
C SER A 121 18.49 1.98 3.10
N ARG A 122 17.82 0.87 3.44
CA ARG A 122 17.42 -0.18 2.49
C ARG A 122 16.21 0.24 1.68
N PHE A 123 15.28 1.00 2.28
CA PHE A 123 14.16 1.60 1.56
C PHE A 123 14.67 2.64 0.55
N ALA A 124 15.56 3.54 1.00
CA ALA A 124 16.25 4.50 0.15
C ALA A 124 17.05 3.82 -0.98
N GLN A 125 17.70 2.68 -0.70
CA GLN A 125 18.40 1.90 -1.73
C GLN A 125 17.43 1.35 -2.80
N GLN A 126 16.31 0.73 -2.40
CA GLN A 126 15.33 0.20 -3.37
C GLN A 126 14.71 1.31 -4.24
N ILE A 127 14.47 2.50 -3.67
CA ILE A 127 14.06 3.68 -4.45
C ILE A 127 15.16 4.08 -5.45
N GLY A 128 16.43 4.05 -5.03
CA GLY A 128 17.57 4.29 -5.92
C GLY A 128 17.65 3.30 -7.09
N GLU A 129 17.32 2.03 -6.87
CA GLU A 129 17.26 1.00 -7.93
C GLU A 129 16.10 1.28 -8.92
N ILE A 130 14.94 1.77 -8.45
CA ILE A 130 13.82 2.20 -9.30
C ILE A 130 14.21 3.45 -10.11
N ALA A 131 14.90 4.40 -9.48
CA ALA A 131 15.39 5.62 -10.14
C ALA A 131 16.42 5.28 -11.22
N ASP A 132 17.43 4.45 -10.92
CA ASP A 132 18.40 3.93 -11.89
C ASP A 132 17.70 3.25 -13.09
N ALA A 133 16.70 2.39 -12.84
CA ALA A 133 15.94 1.75 -13.91
C ALA A 133 15.16 2.76 -14.78
N THR A 134 14.61 3.79 -14.16
CA THR A 134 13.87 4.87 -14.84
C THR A 134 14.80 5.75 -15.68
N GLU A 135 15.96 6.16 -15.15
CA GLU A 135 17.00 6.93 -15.87
C GLU A 135 17.53 6.20 -17.11
N ASN A 136 17.57 4.87 -17.06
CA ASN A 136 18.01 4.01 -18.17
C ASN A 136 16.88 3.62 -19.15
N ASN A 137 15.70 4.24 -19.05
CA ASN A 137 14.50 3.94 -19.85
C ASN A 137 14.04 2.46 -19.75
N GLN A 138 14.37 1.78 -18.65
CA GLN A 138 14.02 0.38 -18.40
C GLN A 138 12.64 0.28 -17.72
N THR A 139 11.61 0.81 -18.39
CA THR A 139 10.25 0.95 -17.84
C THR A 139 9.70 -0.34 -17.23
N HIS A 140 9.90 -1.49 -17.89
CA HIS A 140 9.48 -2.80 -17.37
C HIS A 140 10.23 -3.22 -16.10
N LEU A 141 11.50 -2.86 -15.95
CA LEU A 141 12.25 -3.10 -14.71
C LEU A 141 11.78 -2.15 -13.61
N ALA A 142 11.59 -0.87 -13.92
CA ALA A 142 11.09 0.12 -12.96
C ALA A 142 9.71 -0.27 -12.41
N THR A 143 8.79 -0.77 -13.24
CA THR A 143 7.50 -1.31 -12.80
C THR A 143 7.68 -2.52 -11.87
N TYR A 144 8.48 -3.51 -12.26
CA TYR A 144 8.75 -4.71 -11.45
C TYR A 144 9.35 -4.36 -10.07
N LEU A 145 10.32 -3.45 -10.03
CA LEU A 145 10.93 -2.97 -8.79
C LEU A 145 9.95 -2.16 -7.93
N SER A 146 9.08 -1.36 -8.55
CA SER A 146 8.03 -0.61 -7.84
C SER A 146 6.97 -1.54 -7.22
N GLU A 147 6.56 -2.58 -7.94
CA GLU A 147 5.67 -3.61 -7.42
C GLU A 147 6.31 -4.37 -6.24
N LYS A 148 7.61 -4.66 -6.33
CA LYS A 148 8.38 -5.27 -5.24
C LYS A 148 8.52 -4.34 -4.02
N LEU A 149 8.68 -3.03 -4.22
CA LEU A 149 8.71 -2.06 -3.12
C LEU A 149 7.41 -2.10 -2.29
N ILE A 150 6.25 -2.22 -2.97
CA ILE A 150 4.94 -2.37 -2.33
C ILE A 150 4.78 -3.75 -1.64
N LEU A 151 5.40 -4.81 -2.16
CA LEU A 151 5.46 -6.11 -1.48
C LEU A 151 6.26 -6.01 -0.17
N ASP A 152 7.46 -5.41 -0.22
CA ASP A 152 8.41 -5.37 0.89
C ASP A 152 8.00 -4.38 2.00
N TYR A 153 7.37 -3.23 1.65
CA TYR A 153 7.05 -2.14 2.58
C TYR A 153 5.55 -1.82 2.72
N GLY A 154 4.68 -2.46 1.93
CA GLY A 154 3.24 -2.19 1.94
C GLY A 154 2.84 -0.89 1.22
N THR A 155 1.61 -0.43 1.47
CA THR A 155 1.00 0.71 0.76
C THR A 155 1.00 2.03 1.55
N HIS A 156 1.17 1.97 2.87
CA HIS A 156 1.11 3.11 3.78
C HIS A 156 2.24 3.03 4.81
N VAL A 157 2.74 4.18 5.23
CA VAL A 157 3.66 4.30 6.38
C VAL A 157 2.84 4.72 7.59
N ILE A 158 3.00 3.98 8.69
CA ILE A 158 2.36 4.28 9.97
C ILE A 158 3.10 5.46 10.60
N THR A 159 2.38 6.56 10.86
CA THR A 159 2.92 7.79 11.48
C THR A 159 2.48 7.93 12.94
N SER A 160 1.40 7.24 13.34
CA SER A 160 0.87 7.26 14.70
C SER A 160 0.25 5.91 15.08
N VAL A 161 0.41 5.51 16.34
CA VAL A 161 -0.10 4.24 16.89
C VAL A 161 -0.68 4.48 18.27
N ASN A 162 -1.88 3.95 18.52
CA ASN A 162 -2.44 3.89 19.87
C ASN A 162 -1.99 2.57 20.51
N ALA A 163 -1.29 2.66 21.63
CA ALA A 163 -0.76 1.55 22.41
C ALA A 163 -1.66 1.26 23.62
N GLY A 164 -2.05 0.00 23.76
CA GLY A 164 -3.00 -0.39 24.79
C GLY A 164 -3.36 -1.87 24.72
N ALA A 165 -4.59 -2.19 25.14
CA ALA A 165 -5.18 -3.52 24.96
C ALA A 165 -6.66 -3.43 24.58
N ILE A 166 -7.16 -4.45 23.86
CA ILE A 166 -8.57 -4.63 23.53
C ILE A 166 -8.99 -6.06 23.89
N LEU A 167 -10.10 -6.21 24.61
CA LEU A 167 -10.81 -7.48 24.71
C LEU A 167 -12.11 -7.35 23.90
N VAL A 168 -12.29 -8.20 22.88
CA VAL A 168 -13.43 -8.14 21.97
C VAL A 168 -14.15 -9.48 21.90
N GLN A 169 -15.47 -9.45 21.97
CA GLN A 169 -16.36 -10.57 21.67
C GLN A 169 -17.14 -10.27 20.40
N GLU A 170 -17.16 -11.23 19.48
CA GLU A 170 -18.01 -11.23 18.30
C GLU A 170 -18.96 -12.42 18.37
N ASP A 171 -20.25 -12.15 18.53
CA ASP A 171 -21.32 -13.15 18.47
C ASP A 171 -22.07 -12.98 17.13
N TYR A 172 -22.22 -14.07 16.40
CA TYR A 172 -22.96 -14.15 15.14
C TYR A 172 -24.34 -14.71 15.44
N ILE A 173 -25.38 -13.99 15.06
CA ILE A 173 -26.75 -14.25 15.49
C ILE A 173 -27.64 -14.40 14.27
N LYS A 174 -28.55 -15.37 14.28
CA LYS A 174 -29.50 -15.63 13.17
C LYS A 174 -30.16 -14.32 12.69
N ARG A 175 -30.11 -14.06 11.39
CA ARG A 175 -30.66 -12.82 10.78
C ARG A 175 -32.15 -12.64 11.06
N SER A 176 -32.89 -13.74 11.24
CA SER A 176 -34.32 -13.75 11.58
C SER A 176 -34.64 -13.25 12.99
N TYR A 177 -33.67 -13.23 13.92
CA TYR A 177 -33.85 -12.71 15.27
C TYR A 177 -33.68 -11.18 15.34
N VAL A 178 -32.90 -10.59 14.42
CA VAL A 178 -32.55 -9.16 14.44
C VAL A 178 -33.20 -8.42 13.28
N SER A 179 -34.23 -7.64 13.60
CA SER A 179 -34.89 -6.76 12.64
C SER A 179 -34.00 -5.58 12.23
N ASN A 180 -34.40 -4.83 11.20
CA ASN A 180 -33.68 -3.63 10.76
C ASN A 180 -34.01 -2.38 11.62
N SER A 181 -34.93 -2.47 12.58
CA SER A 181 -35.32 -1.34 13.43
C SER A 181 -34.20 -0.89 14.38
N GLN A 182 -34.11 0.40 14.68
CA GLN A 182 -33.11 0.92 15.61
C GLN A 182 -33.35 0.46 17.05
N SER A 183 -34.61 0.23 17.42
CA SER A 183 -35.00 -0.31 18.73
C SER A 183 -34.42 -1.72 18.92
N ASP A 184 -34.64 -2.61 17.96
CA ASP A 184 -34.20 -4.00 18.06
C ASP A 184 -32.68 -4.11 18.02
N LYS A 185 -32.01 -3.34 17.16
CA LYS A 185 -30.53 -3.23 17.16
C LYS A 185 -29.97 -2.82 18.52
N SER A 186 -30.67 -1.92 19.24
CA SER A 186 -30.25 -1.42 20.56
C SER A 186 -30.50 -2.46 21.66
N SER A 187 -31.65 -3.12 21.65
CA SER A 187 -31.97 -4.22 22.57
C SER A 187 -31.02 -5.42 22.41
N VAL A 188 -30.74 -5.81 21.16
CA VAL A 188 -29.78 -6.88 20.82
C VAL A 188 -28.36 -6.49 21.22
N SER A 189 -27.95 -5.23 21.03
CA SER A 189 -26.66 -4.71 21.50
C SER A 189 -26.53 -4.75 23.03
N ALA A 190 -27.59 -4.36 23.76
CA ALA A 190 -27.62 -4.46 25.23
C ALA A 190 -27.53 -5.92 25.71
N SER A 191 -28.26 -6.84 25.05
CA SER A 191 -28.20 -8.28 25.32
C SER A 191 -26.80 -8.87 25.06
N ALA A 192 -26.13 -8.42 23.99
CA ALA A 192 -24.73 -8.78 23.71
C ALA A 192 -23.80 -8.30 24.82
N GLY A 193 -23.97 -7.06 25.29
CA GLY A 193 -23.24 -6.49 26.42
C GLY A 193 -23.39 -7.33 27.70
N ILE A 194 -24.63 -7.67 28.07
CA ILE A 194 -24.93 -8.53 29.24
C ILE A 194 -24.27 -9.91 29.06
N ASN A 195 -24.41 -10.55 27.89
CA ASN A 195 -23.80 -11.85 27.60
C ASN A 195 -22.25 -11.81 27.71
N PHE A 196 -21.62 -10.71 27.28
CA PHE A 196 -20.19 -10.50 27.44
C PHE A 196 -19.81 -10.32 28.92
N PHE A 197 -20.48 -9.42 29.67
CA PHE A 197 -20.20 -9.19 31.08
C PHE A 197 -20.38 -10.47 31.93
N ASN A 198 -21.39 -11.28 31.61
CA ASN A 198 -21.61 -12.57 32.23
C ASN A 198 -20.45 -13.56 31.98
N LYS A 199 -19.73 -13.50 30.86
CA LYS A 199 -18.56 -14.36 30.57
C LYS A 199 -17.28 -13.92 31.29
N VAL A 200 -17.07 -12.60 31.48
CA VAL A 200 -15.85 -12.06 32.13
C VAL A 200 -15.98 -11.99 33.66
N ASN A 201 -17.14 -11.64 34.20
CA ASN A 201 -17.34 -11.53 35.65
C ASN A 201 -17.79 -12.84 36.32
N PHE A 202 -17.76 -13.97 35.60
CA PHE A 202 -18.17 -15.27 36.13
C PHE A 202 -17.16 -15.83 37.13
N ASN A 203 -17.46 -15.69 38.42
CA ASN A 203 -16.82 -16.52 39.44
C ASN A 203 -17.38 -17.95 39.32
N PHE A 204 -16.52 -18.93 39.02
CA PHE A 204 -16.87 -20.34 38.79
C PHE A 204 -17.66 -21.01 39.95
N SER A 205 -17.73 -20.38 41.12
CA SER A 205 -18.50 -20.81 42.29
C SER A 205 -19.97 -20.36 42.30
N SER A 206 -20.37 -19.33 41.54
CA SER A 206 -21.75 -18.83 41.50
C SER A 206 -22.49 -19.36 40.29
N LYS A 207 -23.11 -20.54 40.45
CA LYS A 207 -24.32 -20.82 39.68
C LYS A 207 -25.36 -19.73 40.00
N GLU A 208 -26.16 -19.35 39.00
CA GLU A 208 -27.46 -18.69 39.22
C GLU A 208 -27.42 -17.20 39.67
N SER A 209 -26.97 -16.30 38.78
CA SER A 209 -27.24 -14.85 38.91
C SER A 209 -27.74 -14.23 37.60
N GLN A 210 -29.07 -14.10 37.49
CA GLN A 210 -29.83 -13.29 36.52
C GLN A 210 -29.56 -13.53 35.02
N GLU A 211 -29.77 -14.77 34.56
CA GLU A 211 -30.17 -14.97 33.16
C GLU A 211 -31.60 -14.47 32.95
N THR A 212 -31.77 -13.34 32.25
CA THR A 212 -33.08 -12.88 31.80
C THR A 212 -33.59 -13.74 30.65
N SER A 213 -34.91 -13.80 30.44
CA SER A 213 -35.50 -14.46 29.28
C SER A 213 -34.93 -13.93 27.95
N GLU A 214 -34.62 -12.64 27.89
CA GLU A 214 -33.96 -11.96 26.77
C GLU A 214 -32.53 -12.49 26.55
N THR A 215 -31.72 -12.62 27.62
CA THR A 215 -30.34 -13.13 27.55
C THR A 215 -30.31 -14.59 27.08
N ILE A 216 -31.22 -15.43 27.60
CA ILE A 216 -31.39 -16.83 27.16
C ILE A 216 -31.79 -16.88 25.68
N THR A 217 -32.76 -16.06 25.27
CA THR A 217 -33.22 -16.00 23.87
C THR A 217 -32.12 -15.53 22.93
N TYR A 218 -31.32 -14.55 23.35
CA TYR A 218 -30.14 -14.07 22.63
C TYR A 218 -29.14 -15.22 22.42
N GLN A 219 -28.76 -15.92 23.50
CA GLN A 219 -27.80 -17.03 23.45
C GLN A 219 -28.28 -18.18 22.54
N GLN A 220 -29.57 -18.53 22.56
CA GLN A 220 -30.15 -19.57 21.70
C GLN A 220 -30.18 -19.20 20.20
N ASN A 221 -29.99 -17.92 19.86
CA ASN A 221 -29.93 -17.44 18.48
C ASN A 221 -28.49 -17.24 17.96
N ILE A 222 -27.46 -17.42 18.81
CA ILE A 222 -26.06 -17.42 18.40
C ILE A 222 -25.77 -18.65 17.52
N THR A 223 -25.13 -18.45 16.36
CA THR A 223 -24.64 -19.51 15.46
C THR A 223 -23.14 -19.75 15.65
N TYR A 224 -22.38 -18.68 15.93
CA TYR A 224 -20.94 -18.72 16.20
C TYR A 224 -20.57 -17.62 17.20
N SER A 225 -19.59 -17.86 18.08
CA SER A 225 -19.12 -16.91 19.09
C SER A 225 -17.60 -16.99 19.22
N LEU A 226 -16.94 -15.85 19.27
CA LEU A 226 -15.50 -15.73 19.42
C LEU A 226 -15.16 -14.62 20.41
N VAL A 227 -14.18 -14.86 21.30
CA VAL A 227 -13.58 -13.83 22.15
C VAL A 227 -12.09 -13.76 21.85
N GLN A 228 -11.56 -12.56 21.59
CA GLN A 228 -10.15 -12.30 21.30
C GLN A 228 -9.62 -11.22 22.26
N SER A 229 -8.43 -11.43 22.81
CA SER A 229 -7.66 -10.38 23.51
C SER A 229 -6.48 -9.96 22.64
N HIS A 230 -6.34 -8.67 22.42
CA HIS A 230 -5.19 -8.03 21.79
C HIS A 230 -4.44 -7.26 22.87
N GLY A 231 -3.24 -7.73 23.22
CA GLY A 231 -2.52 -7.26 24.40
C GLY A 231 -3.17 -7.72 25.71
N GLY A 232 -2.61 -7.25 26.83
CA GLY A 232 -2.95 -7.73 28.16
C GLY A 232 -2.61 -9.21 28.37
N ALA A 233 -3.26 -9.83 29.36
CA ALA A 233 -3.21 -11.26 29.60
C ALA A 233 -4.06 -12.03 28.57
N LEU A 234 -3.66 -13.28 28.31
CA LEU A 234 -4.46 -14.21 27.51
C LEU A 234 -5.86 -14.38 28.13
N PHE A 235 -6.89 -14.29 27.28
CA PHE A 235 -8.28 -14.49 27.71
C PHE A 235 -8.55 -15.95 28.07
N TYR A 236 -9.25 -16.15 29.18
CA TYR A 236 -9.85 -17.42 29.58
C TYR A 236 -11.19 -17.14 30.28
N GLN A 237 -12.14 -18.07 30.24
CA GLN A 237 -13.46 -17.85 30.84
C GLN A 237 -13.35 -17.66 32.37
N GLY A 238 -14.03 -16.64 32.92
CA GLY A 238 -13.88 -16.25 34.32
C GLY A 238 -12.66 -15.36 34.64
N ILE A 239 -11.96 -14.82 33.64
CA ILE A 239 -11.02 -13.71 33.88
C ILE A 239 -11.80 -12.41 34.15
N THR A 240 -11.71 -11.89 35.38
CA THR A 240 -12.36 -10.63 35.73
C THR A 240 -11.79 -9.46 34.93
N LEU A 241 -12.64 -8.48 34.62
CA LEU A 241 -12.20 -7.27 33.90
C LEU A 241 -11.13 -6.49 34.65
N GLN A 242 -11.15 -6.51 35.99
CA GLN A 242 -10.07 -5.95 36.82
C GLN A 242 -8.74 -6.63 36.52
N LYS A 243 -8.67 -7.97 36.62
CA LYS A 243 -7.44 -8.74 36.39
C LYS A 243 -6.93 -8.58 34.95
N TRP A 244 -7.83 -8.49 33.97
CA TRP A 244 -7.47 -8.17 32.60
C TRP A 244 -6.92 -6.74 32.49
N HIS A 245 -7.58 -5.73 33.08
CA HIS A 245 -7.13 -4.34 33.02
C HIS A 245 -5.74 -4.13 33.66
N GLU A 246 -5.50 -4.71 34.85
CA GLU A 246 -4.20 -4.69 35.55
C GLU A 246 -3.06 -5.28 34.69
N SER A 247 -3.37 -6.27 33.83
CA SER A 247 -2.38 -6.90 32.95
C SER A 247 -2.00 -6.07 31.71
N THR A 248 -2.76 -5.03 31.37
CA THR A 248 -2.56 -4.23 30.15
C THR A 248 -1.28 -3.39 30.22
N GLN A 249 -0.98 -2.84 31.40
CA GLN A 249 0.18 -1.97 31.68
C GLN A 249 1.55 -2.56 31.29
N ASN A 250 1.63 -3.87 31.07
CA ASN A 250 2.87 -4.59 30.81
C ASN A 250 2.91 -5.32 29.45
N ASN A 251 1.80 -5.34 28.72
CA ASN A 251 1.59 -6.14 27.51
C ASN A 251 0.82 -5.30 26.47
N LEU A 252 1.41 -4.17 26.08
CA LEU A 252 0.80 -3.20 25.18
C LEU A 252 0.97 -3.63 23.72
N VAL A 253 -0.11 -3.51 22.94
CA VAL A 253 -0.08 -3.71 21.49
C VAL A 253 -0.65 -2.50 20.76
N ALA A 254 -0.41 -2.42 19.45
CA ALA A 254 -1.05 -1.46 18.56
C ALA A 254 -2.57 -1.75 18.44
N ILE A 255 -3.39 -0.99 19.17
CA ILE A 255 -4.85 -1.09 19.23
C ILE A 255 -5.59 -0.13 18.28
N ASP A 256 -4.90 0.87 17.74
CA ASP A 256 -5.25 1.53 16.50
C ASP A 256 -3.98 2.04 15.81
N ARG A 257 -4.06 2.35 14.52
CA ARG A 257 -2.95 2.83 13.69
C ARG A 257 -3.46 3.94 12.79
N SER A 258 -2.64 4.96 12.57
CA SER A 258 -2.84 6.02 11.58
C SER A 258 -1.55 6.20 10.78
N GLY A 259 -1.69 6.61 9.53
CA GLY A 259 -0.58 6.68 8.59
C GLY A 259 -0.94 7.50 7.36
N VAL A 260 -0.03 7.55 6.39
CA VAL A 260 -0.28 8.14 5.07
C VAL A 260 0.29 7.22 3.97
N PRO A 261 -0.19 7.30 2.72
CA PRO A 261 0.31 6.47 1.63
C PRO A 261 1.83 6.57 1.43
N LEU A 262 2.48 5.44 1.11
CA LEU A 262 3.95 5.33 1.01
C LEU A 262 4.57 6.39 0.08
N HIS A 263 3.90 6.67 -1.04
CA HIS A 263 4.35 7.64 -2.04
C HIS A 263 4.40 9.09 -1.53
N TYR A 264 3.76 9.41 -0.40
CA TYR A 264 3.85 10.72 0.24
C TYR A 264 5.28 11.06 0.67
N PHE A 265 6.06 10.05 1.08
CA PHE A 265 7.46 10.19 1.49
C PHE A 265 8.45 10.17 0.30
N LEU A 266 7.93 10.04 -0.93
CA LEU A 266 8.73 10.03 -2.16
C LEU A 266 8.69 11.36 -2.94
N ARG A 267 7.83 12.31 -2.53
CA ARG A 267 7.72 13.63 -3.18
C ARG A 267 8.39 14.72 -2.36
N ASP A 268 9.19 15.55 -3.01
CA ASP A 268 9.54 16.85 -2.45
C ASP A 268 8.32 17.81 -2.45
N GLN A 269 8.06 18.42 -1.30
CA GLN A 269 7.43 19.74 -1.11
C GLN A 269 5.95 20.01 -1.50
N TYR A 270 5.05 19.03 -1.58
CA TYR A 270 3.59 19.33 -1.72
C TYR A 270 2.69 18.64 -0.69
N ARG A 271 2.62 19.23 0.51
CA ARG A 271 1.72 18.81 1.60
C ARG A 271 0.42 19.64 1.60
N CYS A 272 -0.76 19.01 1.65
CA CYS A 272 -2.02 19.72 1.93
C CYS A 272 -2.00 20.25 3.39
N PRO A 273 -2.72 21.35 3.69
CA PRO A 273 -2.93 21.81 5.07
C PRO A 273 -3.63 20.75 5.93
N PRO A 274 -3.48 20.81 7.27
CA PRO A 274 -4.25 19.96 8.18
C PRO A 274 -5.76 20.05 7.88
N GLN A 275 -6.47 18.91 8.01
CA GLN A 275 -7.90 18.69 7.70
C GLN A 275 -8.24 18.37 6.22
N TYR A 276 -7.29 18.35 5.29
CA TYR A 276 -7.57 17.98 3.88
C TYR A 276 -6.67 16.84 3.38
N SER A 277 -7.25 15.84 2.71
CA SER A 277 -6.50 14.81 1.97
C SER A 277 -6.23 15.26 0.52
N GLN A 278 -5.21 14.67 -0.12
CA GLN A 278 -4.75 15.04 -1.46
C GLN A 278 -5.34 14.11 -2.53
N HIS A 279 -5.92 14.68 -3.58
CA HIS A 279 -6.67 13.99 -4.64
C HIS A 279 -6.11 14.33 -6.02
N LEU A 280 -6.35 13.46 -6.99
CA LEU A 280 -5.93 13.65 -8.38
C LEU A 280 -7.00 14.40 -9.18
N ALA A 281 -6.71 15.62 -9.61
CA ALA A 281 -7.59 16.41 -10.47
C ALA A 281 -7.50 15.98 -11.93
N ALA A 282 -6.27 15.78 -12.43
CA ALA A 282 -5.98 15.38 -13.80
C ALA A 282 -4.56 14.80 -13.91
N ILE A 283 -4.30 14.07 -15.00
CA ILE A 283 -2.94 13.77 -15.46
C ILE A 283 -2.79 14.44 -16.84
N SER A 284 -1.82 15.34 -16.98
CA SER A 284 -1.41 15.92 -18.28
C SER A 284 0.05 15.58 -18.50
N ASP A 285 0.37 14.96 -19.63
CA ASP A 285 1.74 14.67 -20.08
C ASP A 285 2.62 13.97 -19.01
N GLY A 286 2.00 13.09 -18.21
CA GLY A 286 2.64 12.35 -17.12
C GLY A 286 2.73 13.11 -15.78
N CYS A 287 2.42 14.40 -15.74
CA CYS A 287 2.34 15.19 -14.52
C CYS A 287 0.98 15.03 -13.83
N GLN A 288 0.98 14.74 -12.52
CA GLN A 288 -0.22 14.63 -11.70
C GLN A 288 -0.61 16.01 -11.14
N VAL A 289 -1.74 16.55 -11.59
CA VAL A 289 -2.34 17.75 -10.97
C VAL A 289 -3.12 17.31 -9.74
N LEU A 290 -2.72 17.80 -8.56
CA LEU A 290 -3.30 17.40 -7.27
C LEU A 290 -4.07 18.55 -6.61
N TYR A 291 -5.16 18.24 -5.92
CA TYR A 291 -6.02 19.19 -5.20
C TYR A 291 -6.49 18.58 -3.86
N CYS A 292 -6.82 19.42 -2.88
CA CYS A 292 -7.12 18.96 -1.52
C CYS A 292 -8.65 18.95 -1.25
N VAL A 293 -9.27 17.81 -0.91
CA VAL A 293 -10.72 17.70 -0.60
C VAL A 293 -11.06 16.70 0.51
N GLN A 294 -12.29 16.78 1.02
CA GLN A 294 -12.92 15.90 2.01
C GLN A 294 -13.87 14.90 1.29
N SER A 295 -13.93 13.62 1.69
CA SER A 295 -14.17 12.53 0.73
C SER A 295 -15.17 11.42 1.16
N GLY A 296 -15.84 10.75 0.20
CA GLY A 296 -16.70 9.58 0.45
C GLY A 296 -17.28 8.86 -0.81
N GLU A 297 -17.67 7.58 -0.61
CA GLU A 297 -18.42 6.59 -1.48
C GLU A 297 -17.76 6.10 -2.81
N PHE A 298 -17.72 4.79 -3.17
CA PHE A 298 -18.85 3.88 -3.51
C PHE A 298 -18.52 2.36 -3.43
N THR A 299 -19.55 1.50 -3.49
CA THR A 299 -19.52 0.06 -3.10
C THR A 299 -19.65 -0.99 -4.22
N GLY A 300 -19.20 -2.23 -3.95
CA GLY A 300 -19.82 -3.47 -4.49
C GLY A 300 -18.89 -4.52 -5.12
N GLY A 301 -18.83 -5.74 -4.56
CA GLY A 301 -18.19 -6.88 -5.24
C GLY A 301 -17.86 -8.11 -4.38
N GLN A 302 -17.71 -9.27 -5.03
CA GLN A 302 -17.15 -10.48 -4.41
C GLN A 302 -15.62 -10.41 -4.41
N LEU A 303 -15.05 -10.14 -3.24
CA LEU A 303 -13.59 -10.17 -2.99
C LEU A 303 -12.98 -11.49 -3.49
N LYS A 304 -12.06 -11.39 -4.46
CA LYS A 304 -11.16 -12.48 -4.88
C LYS A 304 -10.04 -12.66 -3.84
N PRO A 305 -9.26 -13.75 -3.87
CA PRO A 305 -8.05 -13.86 -3.03
C PRO A 305 -7.10 -12.66 -3.24
N ILE A 306 -6.33 -12.32 -2.20
CA ILE A 306 -5.27 -11.31 -2.36
C ILE A 306 -4.25 -11.85 -3.37
N HIS A 307 -4.08 -11.15 -4.48
CA HIS A 307 -2.93 -11.33 -5.34
C HIS A 307 -1.85 -10.36 -4.86
N LEU A 308 -0.72 -10.90 -4.40
CA LEU A 308 0.43 -10.10 -3.99
C LEU A 308 1.26 -9.73 -5.23
N PRO A 309 1.84 -8.51 -5.27
CA PRO A 309 2.85 -8.16 -6.27
C PRO A 309 4.13 -8.99 -6.08
N PRO A 310 5.04 -9.06 -7.07
CA PRO A 310 4.93 -8.48 -8.41
C PRO A 310 3.92 -9.18 -9.32
N PHE A 311 3.18 -8.38 -10.08
CA PHE A 311 2.25 -8.86 -11.11
C PHE A 311 2.95 -8.98 -12.48
N THR A 312 4.02 -8.21 -12.65
CA THR A 312 4.97 -8.32 -13.76
C THR A 312 6.05 -9.38 -13.46
N ARG A 313 6.58 -10.01 -14.51
CA ARG A 313 7.74 -10.90 -14.40
C ARG A 313 9.03 -10.05 -14.41
N PRO A 314 10.14 -10.50 -13.81
CA PRO A 314 11.41 -9.82 -14.00
C PRO A 314 11.78 -9.81 -15.51
N PRO A 315 12.25 -8.69 -16.06
CA PRO A 315 12.67 -8.63 -17.45
C PRO A 315 13.89 -9.50 -17.71
N LEU A 316 13.95 -10.13 -18.88
CA LEU A 316 15.20 -10.69 -19.40
C LEU A 316 16.14 -9.53 -19.73
N VAL A 317 17.33 -9.52 -19.12
CA VAL A 317 18.28 -8.39 -19.20
C VAL A 317 18.62 -8.09 -20.66
N ASN A 318 18.21 -6.92 -21.14
CA ASN A 318 18.57 -6.43 -22.47
C ASN A 318 19.43 -5.18 -22.32
N MET A 319 20.70 -5.28 -22.73
CA MET A 319 21.78 -4.43 -22.23
C MET A 319 21.95 -3.12 -23.03
N MET A 320 20.93 -2.27 -23.03
CA MET A 320 21.00 -0.90 -23.56
C MET A 320 20.71 0.12 -22.46
N ALA A 321 21.76 0.49 -21.72
CA ALA A 321 21.72 1.52 -20.69
C ALA A 321 21.91 2.91 -21.32
N THR A 322 20.92 3.80 -21.19
CA THR A 322 21.03 5.20 -21.60
C THR A 322 21.63 6.03 -20.47
N ASN A 323 22.88 6.46 -20.63
CA ASN A 323 23.56 7.31 -19.65
C ASN A 323 22.96 8.72 -19.60
N THR A 324 21.91 8.92 -18.80
CA THR A 324 21.30 10.23 -18.55
C THR A 324 22.26 11.11 -17.73
N VAL A 325 22.70 12.23 -18.30
CA VAL A 325 23.70 13.14 -17.69
C VAL A 325 23.05 14.39 -17.06
N ALA A 326 21.86 14.76 -17.55
CA ALA A 326 21.12 15.94 -17.12
C ALA A 326 19.61 15.65 -17.06
N VAL A 327 18.94 16.16 -16.03
CA VAL A 327 17.47 16.16 -15.89
C VAL A 327 17.00 17.61 -15.80
N MET A 328 16.14 18.05 -16.73
CA MET A 328 15.60 19.40 -16.75
C MET A 328 14.35 19.50 -15.86
N THR A 329 14.19 20.62 -15.16
CA THR A 329 13.05 20.95 -14.30
C THR A 329 12.47 22.31 -14.68
N GLU A 330 11.28 22.64 -14.17
CA GLU A 330 10.56 23.85 -14.58
C GLU A 330 11.28 25.16 -14.14
N GLY A 331 11.53 26.04 -15.12
CA GLY A 331 12.18 27.34 -14.95
C GLY A 331 13.71 27.28 -14.88
N ASP A 332 14.36 27.02 -16.03
CA ASP A 332 15.82 27.08 -16.29
C ASP A 332 16.75 26.32 -15.32
N ARG A 333 16.19 25.41 -14.52
CA ARG A 333 16.91 24.60 -13.53
C ARG A 333 17.10 23.19 -14.04
N ALA A 334 18.33 22.68 -14.03
CA ALA A 334 18.62 21.28 -14.32
C ALA A 334 19.40 20.63 -13.18
N CYS A 335 19.17 19.34 -12.95
CA CYS A 335 20.07 18.52 -12.15
C CYS A 335 21.11 17.89 -13.08
N LEU A 336 22.39 18.12 -12.79
CA LEU A 336 23.53 17.60 -13.54
C LEU A 336 24.23 16.52 -12.72
N ARG A 337 24.63 15.42 -13.37
CA ARG A 337 25.37 14.34 -12.74
C ARG A 337 26.86 14.70 -12.62
N VAL A 338 27.43 14.53 -11.43
CA VAL A 338 28.82 14.96 -11.14
C VAL A 338 29.82 13.87 -11.55
N GLY A 339 30.15 13.85 -12.85
CA GLY A 339 31.10 12.88 -13.43
C GLY A 339 30.60 11.44 -13.32
N GLU A 340 31.52 10.49 -13.08
CA GLU A 340 31.15 9.09 -12.85
C GLU A 340 30.40 8.87 -11.52
N THR A 341 30.51 9.80 -10.56
CA THR A 341 29.79 9.66 -9.29
C THR A 341 28.29 9.75 -9.54
N LYS A 342 27.50 8.80 -9.00
CA LYS A 342 26.03 8.80 -9.05
C LYS A 342 25.40 9.90 -8.18
N LYS A 343 26.01 11.08 -8.11
CA LYS A 343 25.56 12.23 -7.31
C LYS A 343 25.06 13.32 -8.24
N TRP A 344 23.85 13.78 -7.98
CA TRP A 344 23.21 14.88 -8.68
C TRP A 344 23.56 16.21 -7.99
N ARG A 345 23.79 17.27 -8.78
CA ARG A 345 23.89 18.65 -8.31
C ARG A 345 22.94 19.55 -9.10
N LEU A 346 22.42 20.59 -8.49
CA LEU A 346 21.71 21.63 -9.21
C LEU A 346 22.69 22.41 -10.12
N SER A 347 22.32 22.66 -11.36
CA SER A 347 23.08 23.43 -12.35
C SER A 347 23.21 24.89 -11.94
N LYS A 348 24.35 25.51 -12.22
CA LYS A 348 24.47 26.98 -12.14
C LYS A 348 23.80 27.63 -13.36
N PRO A 349 23.26 28.86 -13.23
CA PRO A 349 22.71 29.59 -14.39
C PRO A 349 23.71 29.66 -15.55
N GLY A 350 23.26 29.33 -16.76
CA GLY A 350 24.08 29.31 -17.99
C GLY A 350 24.91 28.03 -18.23
N GLU A 351 25.13 27.18 -17.22
CA GLU A 351 25.89 25.92 -17.34
C GLU A 351 25.22 24.94 -18.32
N VAL A 352 23.88 24.91 -18.32
CA VAL A 352 23.05 24.07 -19.22
C VAL A 352 23.28 24.47 -20.68
N ASN A 353 23.27 25.75 -21.00
CA ASN A 353 23.42 26.26 -22.38
C ASN A 353 24.80 25.89 -22.97
N GLN A 354 25.85 25.92 -22.14
CA GLN A 354 27.19 25.51 -22.54
C GLN A 354 27.28 23.99 -22.81
N MET A 355 26.57 23.19 -22.02
CA MET A 355 26.52 21.72 -22.20
C MET A 355 25.69 21.32 -23.44
N VAL A 356 24.55 21.98 -23.68
CA VAL A 356 23.73 21.79 -24.90
C VAL A 356 24.52 22.13 -26.16
N GLY A 357 25.18 23.29 -26.21
CA GLY A 357 26.01 23.68 -27.37
C GLY A 357 27.16 22.70 -27.65
N THR A 358 27.69 22.05 -26.62
CA THR A 358 28.71 20.98 -26.77
C THR A 358 28.11 19.73 -27.40
N PHE A 359 26.88 19.35 -27.03
CA PHE A 359 26.17 18.20 -27.59
C PHE A 359 25.73 18.41 -29.05
N GLU A 360 25.21 19.60 -29.40
CA GLU A 360 24.89 19.95 -30.79
C GLU A 360 26.14 19.94 -31.68
N THR A 361 27.26 20.44 -31.16
CA THR A 361 28.56 20.40 -31.87
C THR A 361 29.08 18.97 -32.08
N PHE A 362 28.77 18.04 -31.16
CA PHE A 362 29.09 16.62 -31.34
C PHE A 362 28.18 15.95 -32.38
N SER A 363 26.87 16.22 -32.32
CA SER A 363 25.86 15.61 -33.20
C SER A 363 25.99 16.08 -34.67
N THR A 364 26.45 17.32 -34.88
CA THR A 364 26.71 17.88 -36.22
C THR A 364 28.02 17.41 -36.85
N ARG A 365 28.89 16.69 -36.12
CA ARG A 365 30.26 16.33 -36.54
C ARG A 365 30.36 15.07 -37.42
N MET A 366 29.45 14.88 -38.37
CA MET A 366 29.68 13.95 -39.49
C MET A 366 30.58 14.60 -40.53
N SER A 367 31.70 13.95 -40.86
CA SER A 367 32.66 14.47 -41.84
C SER A 367 32.01 14.61 -43.23
N GLY A 368 32.32 15.70 -43.94
CA GLY A 368 31.79 15.94 -45.29
C GLY A 368 32.11 14.83 -46.29
N GLY A 369 33.17 14.05 -46.07
CA GLY A 369 33.54 12.90 -46.90
C GLY A 369 32.58 11.70 -46.79
N GLU A 370 31.99 11.45 -45.62
CA GLU A 370 31.12 10.28 -45.40
C GLU A 370 29.76 10.44 -46.08
N LYS A 371 29.23 11.67 -46.11
CA LYS A 371 27.95 11.98 -46.78
C LYS A 371 28.00 11.73 -48.29
N ALA A 372 29.15 11.99 -48.92
CA ALA A 372 29.37 11.70 -50.34
C ALA A 372 29.45 10.18 -50.61
N GLY A 373 30.17 9.43 -49.77
CA GLY A 373 30.33 7.98 -49.93
C GLY A 373 29.01 7.20 -49.88
N VAL A 374 28.13 7.53 -48.93
CA VAL A 374 26.81 6.88 -48.79
C VAL A 374 25.90 7.20 -49.99
N ALA A 375 25.85 8.46 -50.44
CA ALA A 375 25.04 8.87 -51.57
C ALA A 375 25.46 8.17 -52.88
N CYS A 376 26.77 8.10 -53.15
CA CYS A 376 27.29 7.38 -54.31
C CYS A 376 26.99 5.87 -54.22
N GLY A 377 27.25 5.24 -53.07
CA GLY A 377 27.01 3.80 -52.87
C GLY A 377 25.56 3.39 -53.11
N VAL A 378 24.60 4.14 -52.56
CA VAL A 378 23.16 3.86 -52.74
C VAL A 378 22.74 4.01 -54.21
N MET A 379 23.19 5.08 -54.89
CA MET A 379 22.88 5.27 -56.31
C MET A 379 23.46 4.17 -57.20
N THR A 380 24.69 3.71 -56.94
CA THR A 380 25.28 2.59 -57.68
C THR A 380 24.53 1.28 -57.43
N PHE A 381 24.12 1.01 -56.17
CA PHE A 381 23.38 -0.19 -55.82
C PHE A 381 21.98 -0.22 -56.49
N ILE A 382 21.25 0.90 -56.49
CA ILE A 382 19.97 1.03 -57.18
C ILE A 382 20.13 0.79 -58.69
N ALA A 383 21.16 1.36 -59.32
CA ALA A 383 21.43 1.14 -60.74
C ALA A 383 21.70 -0.35 -61.08
N ILE A 384 22.46 -1.06 -60.23
CA ILE A 384 22.73 -2.50 -60.38
C ILE A 384 21.43 -3.30 -60.21
N VAL A 385 20.61 -3.01 -59.21
CA VAL A 385 19.32 -3.68 -58.98
C VAL A 385 18.37 -3.48 -60.16
N VAL A 386 18.23 -2.26 -60.66
CA VAL A 386 17.40 -1.94 -61.85
C VAL A 386 17.92 -2.69 -63.09
N PHE A 387 19.24 -2.76 -63.29
CA PHE A 387 19.83 -3.51 -64.41
C PHE A 387 19.53 -5.02 -64.32
N GLN A 388 19.66 -5.62 -63.13
CA GLN A 388 19.35 -7.04 -62.93
C GLN A 388 17.86 -7.34 -63.11
N ILE A 389 16.97 -6.46 -62.62
CA ILE A 389 15.52 -6.57 -62.86
C ILE A 389 15.23 -6.50 -64.36
N ASN A 390 15.80 -5.55 -65.10
CA ASN A 390 15.62 -5.44 -66.55
C ASN A 390 16.11 -6.68 -67.30
N LYS A 391 17.21 -7.29 -66.85
CA LYS A 391 17.76 -8.54 -67.40
C LYS A 391 16.83 -9.72 -67.13
N LEU A 392 16.27 -9.81 -65.92
CA LEU A 392 15.26 -10.80 -65.52
C LEU A 392 13.98 -10.66 -66.33
N VAL A 393 13.45 -9.45 -66.49
CA VAL A 393 12.25 -9.16 -67.28
C VAL A 393 12.45 -9.53 -68.75
N LYS A 394 13.58 -9.16 -69.36
CA LYS A 394 13.91 -9.61 -70.75
C LYS A 394 13.99 -11.13 -70.87
N HIS A 395 14.59 -11.80 -69.90
CA HIS A 395 14.70 -13.26 -69.92
C HIS A 395 13.32 -13.93 -69.79
N PHE A 396 12.46 -13.44 -68.90
CA PHE A 396 11.07 -13.87 -68.78
C PHE A 396 10.27 -13.62 -70.08
N PHE A 397 10.48 -12.48 -70.74
CA PHE A 397 9.79 -12.16 -71.99
C PHE A 397 10.21 -13.09 -73.14
N CYS A 398 11.49 -13.44 -73.24
CA CYS A 398 11.98 -14.47 -74.17
C CYS A 398 11.32 -15.83 -73.89
N ILE A 399 11.28 -16.27 -72.62
CA ILE A 399 10.63 -17.53 -72.24
C ILE A 399 9.13 -17.50 -72.60
N LEU A 400 8.44 -16.39 -72.36
CA LEU A 400 7.01 -16.25 -72.70
C LEU A 400 6.76 -16.41 -74.21
N ILE A 401 7.61 -15.77 -75.04
CA ILE A 401 7.53 -15.89 -76.51
C ILE A 401 7.81 -17.33 -76.95
N SER A 402 8.81 -18.01 -76.37
CA SER A 402 9.09 -19.42 -76.65
C SER A 402 7.91 -20.33 -76.32
N VAL A 403 7.27 -20.14 -75.15
CA VAL A 403 6.10 -20.93 -74.73
C VAL A 403 4.89 -20.68 -75.62
N PHE A 404 4.63 -19.43 -76.03
CA PHE A 404 3.55 -19.13 -76.97
C PHE A 404 3.79 -19.76 -78.35
N SER A 405 5.02 -19.74 -78.85
CA SER A 405 5.35 -20.28 -80.18
C SER A 405 5.21 -21.81 -80.24
N VAL A 406 5.61 -22.54 -79.20
CA VAL A 406 5.37 -23.99 -79.09
C VAL A 406 3.86 -24.30 -79.04
N LYS A 407 3.09 -23.53 -78.28
CA LYS A 407 1.65 -23.80 -78.08
C LYS A 407 0.78 -23.54 -79.32
N THR A 408 1.26 -22.78 -80.29
CA THR A 408 0.61 -22.61 -81.61
C THR A 408 0.91 -23.71 -82.63
N ILE A 409 1.94 -24.54 -82.43
CA ILE A 409 2.29 -25.61 -83.38
C ILE A 409 1.45 -26.88 -83.11
N ASP A 410 1.15 -27.19 -81.84
CA ASP A 410 0.30 -28.33 -81.44
C ASP A 410 -1.21 -28.13 -81.69
N SER A 411 -1.64 -27.02 -82.31
CA SER A 411 -3.06 -26.72 -82.60
C SER A 411 -3.38 -26.62 -84.10
N THR A 412 -2.48 -27.09 -84.96
CA THR A 412 -2.73 -27.27 -86.41
C THR A 412 -2.21 -28.62 -86.88
N VAL A 413 -2.98 -29.67 -86.58
CA VAL A 413 -3.02 -30.98 -87.26
C VAL A 413 -4.49 -31.33 -87.46
#